data_AF-A0AA48RGE1-F1
#
_entry.id   AF-A0AA48RGE1-F1
#
_cell.length_a   1.000
_cell.length_b   1.000
_cell.length_c   1.000
_cell.angle_alpha   90.00
_cell.angle_beta   90.00
_cell.angle_gamma   90.00
#
_symmetry.space_group_name_H-M   'P 1'
#
loop_
_entity.id
_entity.type
_entity.pdbx_description
1 polymer ?
#
loop_
_entity_poly.entity_id
_entity_poly.type
_entity_poly.pdbx_seq_one_letter_code
_entity_poly.pdbx_strand_id
1 'polypeptide(L)'
;MDPLKKKYQPIDEQIVLFNDEYYLSVQRLDVSELDANARESLFNHLFAFDSSDIELEIDISEEQRGVWYLQLLVPHVLTLPDAARKRLERGTKQLVSHLMQQPHHPASSGVGGDDLLWYVRRYNPDVEVIA
;
A
#
# COMPACT_ATOMS: atom_id res chain seq x y z
N MET A 1 -10.93 -21.92 14.10
CA MET A 1 -10.31 -20.63 13.75
C MET A 1 -10.72 -19.63 14.80
N ASP A 2 -9.77 -18.85 15.30
CA ASP A 2 -10.07 -17.73 16.19
C ASP A 2 -10.60 -16.57 15.32
N PRO A 3 -11.85 -16.14 15.47
CA PRO A 3 -12.44 -15.09 14.64
C PRO A 3 -11.78 -13.72 14.83
N LEU A 4 -10.92 -13.56 15.85
CA LEU A 4 -10.14 -12.35 16.08
C LEU A 4 -8.81 -12.34 15.33
N LYS A 5 -8.35 -13.49 14.82
CA LYS A 5 -7.11 -13.56 14.05
C LYS A 5 -7.32 -13.07 12.63
N LYS A 6 -6.61 -11.99 12.29
CA LYS A 6 -6.53 -11.48 10.92
C LYS A 6 -5.90 -12.53 10.01
N LYS A 7 -6.38 -12.62 8.78
CA LYS A 7 -5.87 -13.56 7.76
C LYS A 7 -5.01 -12.87 6.73
N TYR A 8 -3.98 -13.57 6.27
CA TYR A 8 -3.12 -13.18 5.17
C TYR A 8 -3.19 -14.27 4.09
N GLN A 9 -3.92 -14.02 3.00
CA GLN A 9 -4.00 -14.96 1.88
C GLN A 9 -3.25 -14.39 0.67
N PRO A 10 -2.06 -14.92 0.32
CA PRO A 10 -1.32 -14.47 -0.85
C PRO A 10 -2.15 -14.67 -2.13
N ILE A 11 -2.20 -13.67 -2.99
CA ILE A 11 -2.76 -13.77 -4.34
C ILE A 11 -1.64 -13.91 -5.36
N ASP A 12 -0.58 -13.13 -5.19
CA ASP A 12 0.69 -13.26 -5.90
C ASP A 12 1.84 -12.62 -5.08
N GLU A 13 2.97 -12.32 -5.73
CA GLU A 13 4.13 -11.72 -5.08
C GLU A 13 3.88 -10.32 -4.51
N GLN A 14 2.91 -9.54 -5.00
CA GLN A 14 2.71 -8.13 -4.59
C GLN A 14 1.30 -7.84 -4.06
N ILE A 15 0.42 -8.85 -4.07
CA ILE A 15 -0.98 -8.73 -3.70
C ILE A 15 -1.33 -9.82 -2.68
N VAL A 16 -1.98 -9.39 -1.60
CA VAL A 16 -2.58 -10.27 -0.60
C VAL A 16 -4.06 -9.91 -0.43
N LEU A 17 -4.93 -10.92 -0.25
CA LEU A 17 -6.23 -10.72 0.35
C LEU A 17 -6.06 -10.70 1.88
N PHE A 18 -6.17 -9.50 2.45
CA PHE A 18 -6.04 -9.28 3.89
C PHE A 18 -7.41 -9.31 4.57
N ASN A 19 -7.52 -10.20 5.56
CA ASN A 19 -8.66 -10.37 6.43
C ASN A 19 -10.03 -10.57 5.74
N ASP A 20 -10.05 -11.15 4.53
CA ASP A 20 -11.25 -11.27 3.71
C ASP A 20 -11.94 -9.91 3.39
N GLU A 21 -11.24 -8.79 3.63
CA GLU A 21 -11.78 -7.42 3.55
C GLU A 21 -11.21 -6.65 2.35
N TYR A 22 -9.89 -6.71 2.15
CA TYR A 22 -9.22 -5.93 1.11
C TYR A 22 -8.17 -6.75 0.37
N TYR A 23 -8.09 -6.55 -0.94
CA TYR A 23 -6.87 -6.82 -1.67
C TYR A 23 -5.91 -5.66 -1.42
N LEU A 24 -4.76 -5.98 -0.81
CA LEU A 24 -3.73 -5.04 -0.42
C LEU A 24 -2.51 -5.21 -1.31
N SER A 25 -1.99 -4.09 -1.81
CA SER A 25 -0.63 -3.96 -2.33
C SER A 25 0.05 -2.78 -1.63
N VAL A 26 1.37 -2.86 -1.43
CA VAL A 26 2.12 -1.82 -0.73
C VAL A 26 3.24 -1.30 -1.61
N GLN A 27 3.34 0.02 -1.73
CA GLN A 27 4.47 0.70 -2.33
C GLN A 27 5.33 1.32 -1.23
N ARG A 28 6.65 1.20 -1.35
CA ARG A 28 7.61 1.91 -0.52
C ARG A 28 8.02 3.20 -1.24
N LEU A 29 7.98 4.32 -0.53
CA LEU A 29 8.36 5.64 -1.03
C LEU A 29 9.58 6.15 -0.26
N ASP A 30 10.64 6.52 -0.99
CA ASP A 30 11.83 7.13 -0.40
C ASP A 30 11.61 8.64 -0.18
N VAL A 31 11.72 9.07 1.07
CA VAL A 31 11.59 10.46 1.52
C VAL A 31 12.83 10.93 2.28
N SER A 32 13.93 10.16 2.23
CA SER A 32 15.17 10.41 2.98
C SER A 32 15.82 11.74 2.57
N GLU A 33 15.76 12.09 1.28
CA GLU A 33 16.32 13.32 0.74
C GLU A 33 15.39 14.54 0.85
N LEU A 34 14.15 14.35 1.31
CA LEU A 34 13.18 15.42 1.45
C LEU A 34 13.35 16.13 2.79
N ASP A 35 13.33 17.46 2.78
CA ASP A 35 13.22 18.25 4.01
C ASP A 35 11.77 18.22 4.57
N ALA A 36 11.57 18.82 5.74
CA ALA A 36 10.27 18.81 6.41
C ALA A 36 9.16 19.47 5.57
N ASN A 37 9.46 20.56 4.86
CA ASN A 37 8.48 21.27 4.03
C ASN A 37 8.11 20.45 2.79
N ALA A 38 9.10 19.81 2.16
CA ALA A 38 8.89 18.93 1.02
C ALA A 38 8.09 17.68 1.41
N ARG A 39 8.33 17.11 2.61
CA ARG A 39 7.53 16.02 3.16
C ARG A 39 6.10 16.46 3.41
N GLU A 40 5.86 17.58 4.07
CA GLU A 40 4.50 18.09 4.29
C GLU A 40 3.74 18.33 2.98
N SER A 41 4.41 18.94 1.99
CA SER A 41 3.85 19.13 0.65
C SER A 41 3.49 17.80 -0.02
N LEU A 42 4.39 16.81 0.06
CA LEU A 42 4.17 15.47 -0.50
C LEU A 42 3.00 14.76 0.21
N PHE A 43 2.91 14.84 1.54
CA PHE A 43 1.82 14.26 2.31
C PHE A 43 0.48 14.83 1.87
N ASN A 44 0.36 16.17 1.83
CA ASN A 44 -0.87 16.85 1.42
C ASN A 44 -1.26 16.49 -0.01
N HIS A 45 -0.28 16.36 -0.90
CA HIS A 45 -0.51 15.92 -2.27
C HIS A 45 -1.03 14.49 -2.36
N LEU A 46 -0.40 13.55 -1.64
CA LEU A 46 -0.84 12.16 -1.55
C LEU A 46 -2.22 12.04 -0.88
N PHE A 47 -2.49 12.84 0.14
CA PHE A 47 -3.78 12.84 0.83
C PHE A 47 -4.93 13.33 -0.06
N ALA A 48 -4.63 14.21 -1.02
CA ALA A 48 -5.58 14.66 -2.02
C ALA A 48 -5.73 13.69 -3.21
N PHE A 49 -5.01 12.57 -3.24
CA PHE A 49 -5.16 11.56 -4.28
C PHE A 49 -6.53 10.90 -4.17
N ASP A 50 -7.25 10.88 -5.28
CA ASP A 50 -8.54 10.22 -5.42
C ASP A 50 -8.54 9.29 -6.63
N SER A 51 -9.11 8.10 -6.47
CA SER A 51 -9.16 7.07 -7.49
C SER A 51 -10.44 6.26 -7.37
N SER A 52 -11.10 6.01 -8.50
CA SER A 52 -12.22 5.06 -8.56
C SER A 52 -11.74 3.60 -8.47
N ASP A 53 -10.45 3.34 -8.69
CA ASP A 53 -9.90 1.99 -8.73
C ASP A 53 -9.44 1.52 -7.36
N ILE A 54 -8.85 2.38 -6.53
CA ILE A 54 -8.23 2.04 -5.25
C ILE A 54 -8.54 3.06 -4.15
N GLU A 55 -8.47 2.63 -2.91
CA GLU A 55 -8.28 3.50 -1.76
C GLU A 55 -6.79 3.57 -1.42
N LEU A 56 -6.31 4.73 -0.99
CA LEU A 56 -4.92 4.98 -0.64
C LEU A 56 -4.81 5.30 0.85
N GLU A 57 -3.98 4.55 1.58
CA GLU A 57 -3.56 4.92 2.94
C GLU A 57 -2.06 5.22 2.98
N ILE A 58 -1.68 6.23 3.76
CA ILE A 58 -0.29 6.68 3.92
C ILE A 58 0.19 6.28 5.31
N ASP A 59 1.24 5.47 5.35
CA ASP A 59 1.91 5.04 6.57
C ASP A 59 3.28 5.72 6.68
N ILE A 60 3.39 6.64 7.65
CA ILE A 60 4.58 7.42 7.95
C ILE A 60 5.39 6.88 9.15
N SER A 61 5.07 5.68 9.64
CA SER A 61 5.69 5.11 10.84
C SER A 61 7.21 4.95 10.77
N GLU A 62 7.78 4.83 9.56
CA GLU A 62 9.23 4.74 9.31
C GLU A 62 9.83 6.03 8.74
N GLU A 63 9.17 7.18 8.89
CA GLU A 63 9.69 8.46 8.37
C GLU A 63 11.09 8.78 8.92
N GLN A 64 11.38 8.41 10.16
CA GLN A 64 12.70 8.57 10.77
C GLN A 64 13.81 7.81 10.02
N ARG A 65 13.44 6.79 9.24
CA ARG A 65 14.35 6.04 8.35
C ARG A 65 14.30 6.53 6.90
N GLY A 66 13.57 7.63 6.64
CA GLY A 66 13.39 8.18 5.31
C GLY A 66 12.45 7.35 4.43
N VAL A 67 11.53 6.59 5.01
CA VAL A 67 10.63 5.70 4.27
C VAL A 67 9.18 5.94 4.67
N TRP A 68 8.32 6.10 3.66
CA TRP A 68 6.87 5.96 3.81
C TRP A 68 6.38 4.71 3.08
N TYR A 69 5.26 4.17 3.55
CA TYR A 69 4.55 3.09 2.85
C TYR A 69 3.19 3.61 2.38
N LEU A 70 2.84 3.28 1.15
CA LEU A 70 1.56 3.59 0.54
C LEU A 70 0.81 2.29 0.37
N GLN A 71 -0.30 2.13 1.10
CA GLN A 71 -1.18 0.98 0.98
C GLN A 71 -2.22 1.27 -0.10
N LEU A 72 -2.27 0.43 -1.12
CA LEU A 72 -3.26 0.47 -2.18
C LEU A 72 -4.27 -0.64 -1.89
N LEU A 73 -5.52 -0.24 -1.68
CA LEU A 73 -6.59 -1.10 -1.20
C LEU A 73 -7.69 -1.24 -2.25
N VAL A 74 -8.16 -2.46 -2.46
CA VAL A 74 -9.39 -2.73 -3.21
C VAL A 74 -10.32 -3.56 -2.32
N PRO A 75 -11.55 -3.08 -2.03
CA PRO A 75 -12.52 -3.85 -1.26
C PRO A 75 -12.80 -5.22 -1.90
N HIS A 76 -12.73 -6.28 -1.09
CA HIS A 76 -12.97 -7.65 -1.52
C HIS A 76 -14.45 -7.89 -1.85
N VAL A 77 -15.37 -7.17 -1.20
CA VAL A 77 -16.81 -7.31 -1.41
C VAL A 77 -17.15 -7.17 -2.91
N LEU A 78 -17.63 -8.26 -3.51
CA LEU A 78 -18.00 -8.36 -4.93
C LEU A 78 -16.84 -8.15 -5.92
N THR A 79 -15.59 -8.18 -5.48
CA THR A 79 -14.41 -8.08 -6.35
C THR A 79 -13.69 -9.42 -6.41
N LEU A 80 -13.59 -9.99 -7.60
CA LEU A 80 -12.76 -11.19 -7.83
C LEU A 80 -11.26 -10.84 -7.87
N PRO A 81 -10.35 -11.77 -7.56
CA PRO A 81 -8.91 -11.51 -7.55
C PRO A 81 -8.37 -10.87 -8.82
N ASP A 82 -8.79 -11.33 -10.00
CA ASP A 82 -8.35 -10.77 -11.29
C ASP A 82 -8.84 -9.34 -11.50
N ALA A 83 -10.05 -9.02 -11.03
CA ALA A 83 -10.59 -7.67 -11.10
C ALA A 83 -9.85 -6.74 -10.14
N ALA A 84 -9.55 -7.22 -8.93
CA ALA A 84 -8.75 -6.50 -7.94
C ALA A 84 -7.34 -6.21 -8.45
N ARG A 85 -6.66 -7.20 -9.04
CA ARG A 85 -5.35 -7.02 -9.68
C ARG A 85 -5.36 -5.90 -10.71
N LYS A 86 -6.34 -5.92 -11.64
CA LYS A 86 -6.48 -4.87 -12.67
C LYS A 86 -6.75 -3.50 -12.06
N ARG A 87 -7.53 -3.42 -10.98
CA ARG A 87 -7.78 -2.17 -10.24
C ARG A 87 -6.51 -1.66 -9.58
N LEU A 88 -5.77 -2.52 -8.87
CA LEU A 88 -4.48 -2.18 -8.26
C LEU A 88 -3.46 -1.71 -9.30
N GLU A 89 -3.37 -2.37 -10.45
CA GLU A 89 -2.49 -1.95 -11.56
C GLU A 89 -2.86 -0.56 -12.10
N ARG A 90 -4.16 -0.28 -12.31
CA ARG A 90 -4.63 1.03 -12.77
C ARG A 90 -4.42 2.11 -11.71
N GLY A 91 -4.78 1.82 -10.45
CA GLY A 91 -4.57 2.70 -9.32
C GLY A 91 -3.09 3.04 -9.11
N THR A 92 -2.20 2.05 -9.25
CA THR A 92 -0.74 2.27 -9.20
C THR A 92 -0.28 3.22 -10.30
N LYS A 93 -0.76 3.05 -11.54
CA LYS A 93 -0.43 3.97 -12.65
C LYS A 93 -0.94 5.39 -12.42
N GLN A 94 -2.15 5.52 -11.86
CA GLN A 94 -2.71 6.82 -11.47
C GLN A 94 -1.88 7.47 -10.35
N LEU A 95 -1.51 6.71 -9.32
CA LEU A 95 -0.67 7.17 -8.23
C LEU A 95 0.70 7.62 -8.69
N VAL A 96 1.36 6.85 -9.57
CA VAL A 96 2.63 7.26 -10.19
C VAL A 96 2.45 8.56 -10.97
N SER A 97 1.39 8.67 -11.80
CA SER A 97 1.11 9.89 -12.55
C SER A 97 0.85 11.10 -11.63
N HIS A 98 0.22 10.86 -10.49
CA HIS A 98 -0.03 11.87 -9.46
C HIS A 98 1.27 12.31 -8.80
N LEU A 99 2.11 11.36 -8.37
CA LEU A 99 3.44 11.63 -7.79
C LEU A 99 4.36 12.38 -8.75
N MET A 100 4.24 12.17 -10.06
CA MET A 100 5.00 12.91 -11.07
C MET A 100 4.61 14.39 -11.17
N GLN A 101 3.58 14.85 -10.47
CA GLN A 101 3.25 16.28 -10.36
C GLN A 101 4.04 16.97 -9.24
N GLN A 102 4.74 16.19 -8.39
CA GLN A 102 5.58 16.73 -7.31
C GLN A 102 6.98 17.10 -7.84
N PRO A 103 7.55 18.23 -7.42
CA PRO A 103 8.87 18.68 -7.89
C PRO A 103 10.01 17.69 -7.62
N HIS A 104 9.91 16.92 -6.54
CA HIS A 104 11.00 16.07 -6.04
C HIS A 104 10.92 14.62 -6.52
N HIS A 105 9.84 14.22 -7.21
CA HIS A 105 9.66 12.89 -7.81
C HIS A 105 10.23 11.72 -6.96
N PRO A 106 9.77 11.54 -5.71
CA PRO A 106 10.34 10.53 -4.81
C PRO A 106 10.28 9.13 -5.44
N ALA A 107 11.36 8.36 -5.28
CA ALA A 107 11.45 7.02 -5.82
C ALA A 107 10.45 6.09 -5.10
N SER A 108 9.65 5.36 -5.89
CA SER A 108 8.69 4.38 -5.37
C SER A 108 9.00 2.98 -5.88
N SER A 109 8.89 1.98 -5.00
CA SER A 109 9.07 0.56 -5.36
C SER A 109 8.02 -0.32 -4.70
N GLY A 110 7.49 -1.31 -5.42
CA GLY A 110 6.56 -2.30 -4.85
C GLY A 110 7.21 -3.13 -3.75
N VAL A 111 6.44 -3.44 -2.71
CA VAL A 111 6.80 -4.36 -1.62
C VAL A 111 6.18 -5.71 -1.93
N GLY A 112 6.98 -6.78 -1.95
CA GLY A 112 6.51 -8.10 -2.35
C GLY A 112 7.07 -9.24 -1.50
N GLY A 113 6.46 -10.42 -1.66
CA GLY A 113 6.84 -11.67 -1.00
C GLY A 113 6.91 -11.52 0.52
N ASP A 114 8.04 -11.92 1.08
CA ASP A 114 8.27 -11.88 2.53
C ASP A 114 8.27 -10.46 3.10
N ASP A 115 8.63 -9.44 2.32
CA ASP A 115 8.62 -8.05 2.77
C ASP A 115 7.19 -7.54 2.98
N LEU A 116 6.24 -7.98 2.14
CA LEU A 116 4.83 -7.63 2.28
C LEU A 116 4.23 -8.31 3.52
N LEU A 117 4.57 -9.59 3.75
CA LEU A 117 4.17 -10.30 4.95
C LEU A 117 4.79 -9.66 6.22
N TRP A 118 6.07 -9.27 6.15
CA TRP A 118 6.72 -8.55 7.23
C TRP A 118 6.01 -7.24 7.53
N TYR A 119 5.69 -6.45 6.50
CA TYR A 119 4.94 -5.20 6.64
C TYR A 119 3.61 -5.40 7.37
N VAL A 120 2.79 -6.36 6.92
CA VAL A 120 1.48 -6.64 7.54
C VAL A 120 1.63 -7.09 8.99
N ARG A 121 2.65 -7.91 9.29
CA ARG A 121 2.92 -8.42 10.66
C ARG A 121 3.31 -7.35 11.65
N ARG A 122 3.86 -6.22 11.21
CA ARG A 122 4.17 -5.09 12.11
C ARG A 122 2.95 -4.61 12.88
N TYR A 123 1.80 -4.63 12.22
CA TYR A 123 0.51 -4.20 12.78
C TYR A 123 -0.36 -5.37 13.23
N ASN A 124 -0.06 -6.58 12.75
CA ASN A 124 -0.83 -7.80 12.97
C ASN A 124 0.12 -8.96 13.35
N PRO A 125 0.73 -8.96 14.54
CA PRO A 125 1.79 -9.92 14.90
C PRO A 125 1.30 -11.38 14.86
N ASP A 126 0.02 -11.61 15.15
CA ASP A 126 -0.62 -12.93 15.18
C ASP A 126 -1.36 -13.28 13.87
N VAL A 127 -1.07 -12.58 12.77
CA VAL A 127 -1.73 -12.82 11.47
C VAL A 127 -1.53 -14.27 11.01
N GLU A 128 -2.64 -14.92 10.67
CA GLU A 128 -2.64 -16.29 10.16
C GLU A 128 -2.42 -16.28 8.66
N VAL A 129 -1.37 -16.97 8.18
CA VAL A 129 -1.11 -17.12 6.75
C VAL A 129 -1.95 -18.28 6.22
N ILE A 130 -2.84 -17.98 5.29
CA ILE A 130 -3.71 -18.94 4.62
C ILE A 130 -3.10 -19.28 3.27
N ALA A 131 -2.83 -20.57 3.05
CA ALA A 131 -2.31 -21.11 1.80
C ALA A 131 -3.41 -21.43 0.79
#